data_AF-A0A376TZ35-F1
#
_entry.id   AF-A0A376TZ35-F1
#
_cell.length_a   1.000
_cell.length_b   1.000
_cell.length_c   1.000
_cell.angle_alpha   90.00
_cell.angle_beta   90.00
_cell.angle_gamma   90.00
#
_symmetry.space_group_name_H-M   'P 1'
#
loop_
_entity.id
_entity.type
_entity.pdbx_description
1 polymer ?
#
loop_
_entity_poly.entity_id
_entity_poly.type
_entity_poly.pdbx_seq_one_letter_code
_entity_poly.pdbx_strand_id
1 'polypeptide(L)' 'MEALLQLKGIDKAFPGVKALSGAALNVYPGRVMALVAKTARVNPP' A
#
# COMPACT_ATOMS: atom_id res chain seq x y z
N MET A 1 18.95 -4.83 11.26
CA MET A 1 18.40 -5.80 10.30
C MET A 1 18.02 -5.02 9.05
N GLU A 2 18.55 -5.39 7.89
CA GLU A 2 18.25 -4.72 6.62
C GLU A 2 16.92 -5.23 6.05
N ALA A 3 16.13 -4.34 5.47
CA ALA A 3 14.88 -4.72 4.83
C ALA A 3 15.19 -5.37 3.46
N LEU A 4 14.57 -6.51 3.18
CA LEU A 4 14.66 -7.16 1.86
C LEU A 4 13.97 -6.32 0.77
N LEU A 5 12.89 -5.64 1.17
CA LEU A 5 12.13 -4.73 0.32
C LEU A 5 11.72 -3.53 1.15
N GLN A 6 11.87 -2.36 0.56
CA GLN A 6 11.41 -1.10 1.14
C GLN A 6 10.63 -0.30 0.11
N LEU A 7 9.36 -0.05 0.40
CA LEU A 7 8.47 0.82 -0.35
C LEU A 7 8.22 2.10 0.46
N LYS A 8 8.40 3.26 -0.16
CA LYS A 8 8.15 4.57 0.45
C LYS A 8 7.36 5.44 -0.52
N GLY A 9 6.42 6.21 0.02
CA GLY A 9 5.71 7.24 -0.75
C GLY A 9 4.91 6.68 -1.93
N ILE A 10 4.30 5.51 -1.78
CA ILE A 10 3.51 4.90 -2.85
C ILE A 10 2.16 5.60 -2.94
N ASP A 11 1.98 6.38 -4.00
CA ASP A 11 0.71 6.96 -4.40
C ASP A 11 0.10 6.17 -5.58
N LYS A 12 -1.21 5.99 -5.57
CA LYS A 12 -1.95 5.41 -6.69
C LYS A 12 -3.31 6.06 -6.80
N ALA A 13 -3.63 6.54 -8.00
CA ALA A 13 -4.94 7.08 -8.33
C ALA A 13 -5.58 6.33 -9.49
N PHE A 14 -6.91 6.29 -9.49
CA PHE A 14 -7.80 5.98 -10.61
C PHE A 14 -8.75 7.17 -10.78
N PRO A 15 -9.46 7.33 -11.91
CA PRO A 15 -10.45 8.40 -12.07
C PRO A 15 -11.42 8.44 -10.88
N GLY A 16 -11.54 9.60 -10.22
CA GLY A 16 -12.39 9.80 -9.04
C GLY A 16 -11.92 9.14 -7.73
N VAL A 17 -10.81 8.37 -7.72
CA VAL A 17 -10.37 7.60 -6.55
C VAL A 17 -8.87 7.73 -6.30
N LYS A 18 -8.49 8.25 -5.12
CA LYS A 18 -7.11 8.13 -4.62
C LYS A 18 -6.98 6.81 -3.84
N ALA A 19 -6.52 5.76 -4.52
CA ALA A 19 -6.44 4.41 -3.98
C ALA A 19 -5.33 4.22 -2.94
N LEU A 20 -4.17 4.84 -3.16
CA LEU A 20 -3.08 4.88 -2.18
C LEU A 20 -2.57 6.32 -2.07
N SER A 21 -2.27 6.73 -0.84
CA SER A 21 -1.74 8.07 -0.53
C SER A 21 -0.52 7.93 0.36
N GLY A 22 0.68 8.03 -0.22
CA GLY A 22 1.94 7.94 0.51
C GLY A 22 2.14 6.62 1.27
N ALA A 23 1.67 5.49 0.75
CA ALA A 23 1.79 4.20 1.44
C ALA A 23 3.26 3.76 1.57
N ALA A 24 3.58 3.04 2.64
CA ALA A 24 4.92 2.53 2.93
C ALA A 24 4.87 1.11 3.50
N LEU A 25 5.87 0.30 3.15
CA LEU A 25 5.99 -1.10 3.59
C LEU A 25 7.47 -1.50 3.62
N ASN A 26 7.91 -2.12 4.72
CA ASN A 26 9.21 -2.78 4.79
C ASN A 26 9.00 -4.28 4.99
N VAL A 27 9.70 -5.10 4.22
CA VAL A 27 9.72 -6.57 4.35
C VAL A 27 11.05 -7.01 4.92
N TYR A 28 11.03 -7.91 5.91
CA TYR A 28 12.23 -8.35 6.62
C TYR A 28 12.45 -9.85 6.48
N PRO A 29 13.72 -10.32 6.47
CA PRO A 29 14.02 -11.74 6.42
C PRO A 29 13.37 -12.51 7.58
N GLY A 30 12.83 -13.69 7.29
CA GLY A 30 12.24 -14.59 8.29
C GLY A 30 10.88 -14.14 8.85
N ARG A 31 10.26 -13.09 8.28
CA ARG A 31 8.91 -12.64 8.67
C ARG A 31 7.91 -12.93 7.56
N VAL A 32 6.79 -13.55 7.91
CA VAL A 32 5.61 -13.64 7.03
C VAL A 32 4.76 -12.40 7.25
N MET A 33 4.44 -11.69 6.17
CA MET A 33 3.66 -10.46 6.20
C MET A 33 2.42 -10.62 5.32
N ALA A 34 1.29 -10.09 5.76
CA ALA A 34 0.05 -10.08 5.00
C ALA A 34 -0.47 -8.65 4.87
N LEU A 35 -0.97 -8.30 3.69
CA LEU A 35 -1.68 -7.05 3.47
C LEU A 35 -3.18 -7.30 3.59
N VAL A 36 -3.85 -6.58 4.48
CA VAL A 36 -5.29 -6.70 4.71
C VAL A 36 -5.94 -5.34 4.50
N ALA A 37 -7.02 -5.30 3.75
CA ALA A 37 -7.79 -4.10 3.50
C ALA A 37 -9.28 -4.41 3.42
N LYS A 38 -10.11 -3.37 3.59
CA LYS A 38 -11.54 -3.43 3.30
C LYS A 38 -11.81 -2.80 1.93
N THR A 39 -12.86 -3.25 1.25
CA THR A 39 -13.32 -2.60 0.02
C THR A 39 -13.75 -1.16 0.32
N ALA A 40 -13.17 -0.20 -0.39
CA ALA A 40 -13.57 1.20 -0.34
C ALA A 40 -14.68 1.48 -1.35
N ARG A 41 -15.58 2.43 -1.04
CA ARG A 41 -16.55 2.92 -2.03
C ARG A 41 -15.79 3.75 -3.06
N VAL A 42 -16.12 3.57 -4.33
CA VAL A 42 -15.69 4.46 -5.40
C VAL A 42 -16.53 5.74 -5.34
N ASN A 43 -15.93 6.91 -5.56
CA ASN A 43 -16.74 8.11 -5.77
C ASN A 43 -17.52 7.93 -7.07
N PRO A 44 -18.83 8.22 -7.07
CA PRO A 44 -19.57 8.29 -8.32
C PRO A 44 -18.95 9.37 -9.23
N PRO A 45 -19.07 9.19 -10.56
CA PRO A 45 -18.55 10.15 -11.53
C PRO A 45 -19.12 11.55 -11.36
#